data_AF-G0PLC4-F1
#
_entry.id   AF-G0PLC4-F1
#
_cell.length_a   1.000
_cell.length_b   1.000
_cell.length_c   1.000
_cell.angle_alpha   90.00
_cell.angle_beta   90.00
_cell.angle_gamma   90.00
#
_symmetry.space_group_name_H-M   'P 1'
#
loop_
_entity.id
_entity.type
_entity.pdbx_description
1 polymer ?
#
loop_
_entity_poly.entity_id
_entity_poly.type
_entity_poly.pdbx_seq_one_letter_code
_entity_poly.pdbx_strand_id
1 'polypeptide(L)'
;QKAISKPTYFARKFDSMVDIESIEAAELQSMSPDKLELNHPTYHFAFANIFKNGIDEEKIHFRSLANYALESSGSSQKSQKIVRIDALRAYHNAQIEIVMKLETTGGSDFEFLIHRKSHVKFSDNNNLEVNGYLLKEMTYGTKFEWKEEICREYMGFVTDKDILHTRLEWQATERVKKNGDKTSPEMIFKYRKEDKILEKTSVKPYDSVFGGQFDSWNVGKKLSNITTCDSFFVDVFNPSAPESSLATLRFPVYTEQNVECHVDYLREFFEIVDFCSSEDACQEKVWSSTYPDPKSDILVGYDSDTKTLR
;
A
#
# COMPACT_ATOMS: atom_id res chain seq x y z
N GLN A 1 -24.40 1.56 -41.00
CA GLN A 1 -24.40 0.19 -40.42
C GLN A 1 -24.07 0.32 -38.94
N LYS A 2 -24.93 -0.18 -38.03
CA LYS A 2 -24.55 -0.32 -36.61
C LYS A 2 -23.45 -1.38 -36.53
N ALA A 3 -22.36 -1.08 -35.83
CA ALA A 3 -21.31 -2.06 -35.60
C ALA A 3 -21.93 -3.27 -34.86
N ILE A 4 -21.90 -4.44 -35.50
CA ILE A 4 -22.23 -5.70 -34.83
C ILE A 4 -21.03 -6.00 -33.94
N SER A 5 -21.25 -6.00 -32.62
CA SER A 5 -20.20 -6.36 -31.66
C SER A 5 -19.66 -7.75 -31.99
N LYS A 6 -18.33 -7.87 -32.12
CA LYS A 6 -17.70 -9.17 -32.37
C LYS A 6 -17.82 -10.03 -31.11
N PRO A 7 -18.06 -11.34 -31.24
CA PRO A 7 -18.05 -12.24 -30.08
C PRO A 7 -16.67 -12.18 -29.42
N THR A 8 -16.65 -11.86 -28.13
CA THR A 8 -15.44 -11.73 -27.31
C THR A 8 -15.56 -12.69 -26.14
N TYR A 9 -14.55 -13.53 -25.94
CA TYR A 9 -14.57 -14.60 -24.93
C TYR A 9 -13.60 -14.35 -23.77
N PHE A 10 -12.67 -13.41 -23.91
CA PHE A 10 -11.68 -13.08 -22.90
C PHE A 10 -11.49 -11.57 -22.82
N ALA A 11 -11.22 -11.07 -21.61
CA ALA A 11 -10.90 -9.68 -21.35
C ALA A 11 -9.59 -9.58 -20.55
N ARG A 12 -8.96 -8.40 -20.61
CA ARG A 12 -7.75 -8.05 -19.85
C ARG A 12 -7.73 -6.53 -19.63
N LYS A 13 -7.09 -6.00 -18.57
CA LYS A 13 -6.30 -6.65 -17.51
C LYS A 13 -7.12 -6.71 -16.21
N PHE A 14 -6.91 -7.74 -15.41
CA PHE A 14 -7.43 -7.88 -14.04
C PHE A 14 -6.25 -7.94 -13.07
N ASP A 15 -6.35 -7.26 -11.94
CA ASP A 15 -5.29 -7.18 -10.93
C ASP A 15 -5.96 -7.14 -9.55
N SER A 16 -5.83 -8.22 -8.79
CA SER A 16 -6.51 -8.41 -7.50
C SER A 16 -6.07 -7.41 -6.44
N MET A 17 -4.85 -6.87 -6.55
CA MET A 17 -4.38 -5.82 -5.64
C MET A 17 -4.95 -4.45 -6.00
N VAL A 18 -5.47 -4.26 -7.21
CA VAL A 18 -6.12 -3.01 -7.66
C VAL A 18 -7.62 -3.08 -7.42
N ASP A 19 -8.28 -4.12 -7.94
CA ASP A 19 -9.73 -4.28 -7.89
C ASP A 19 -10.11 -5.78 -7.99
N ILE A 20 -10.26 -6.40 -6.82
CA ILE A 20 -10.73 -7.79 -6.69
C ILE A 20 -12.21 -7.92 -7.05
N GLU A 21 -13.04 -6.90 -6.84
CA GLU A 21 -14.49 -6.97 -7.09
C GLU A 21 -14.79 -7.09 -8.59
N SER A 22 -13.99 -6.46 -9.45
CA SER A 22 -14.07 -6.68 -10.90
C SER A 22 -13.77 -8.13 -11.30
N ILE A 23 -12.92 -8.84 -10.55
CA ILE A 23 -12.61 -10.26 -10.78
C ILE A 23 -13.78 -11.13 -10.32
N GLU A 24 -14.29 -10.88 -9.12
CA GLU A 24 -15.46 -11.57 -8.56
C GLU A 24 -16.70 -11.39 -9.46
N ALA A 25 -16.94 -10.17 -9.96
CA ALA A 25 -18.04 -9.89 -10.87
C ALA A 25 -17.89 -10.64 -12.21
N ALA A 26 -16.68 -10.77 -12.73
CA ALA A 26 -16.41 -11.56 -13.94
C ALA A 26 -16.65 -13.06 -13.68
N GLU A 27 -16.24 -13.57 -12.52
CA GLU A 27 -16.46 -14.95 -12.10
C GLU A 27 -17.96 -15.27 -12.00
N LEU A 28 -18.73 -14.43 -11.30
CA LEU A 28 -20.19 -14.54 -11.15
C LEU A 28 -20.96 -14.49 -12.49
N GLN A 29 -20.42 -13.77 -13.49
CA GLN A 29 -21.03 -13.76 -14.84
C GLN A 29 -20.72 -15.03 -15.63
N SER A 30 -19.59 -15.69 -15.33
CA SER A 30 -19.15 -16.87 -16.05
C SER A 30 -19.65 -18.18 -15.44
N MET A 31 -20.05 -18.18 -14.16
CA MET A 31 -20.34 -19.38 -13.38
C MET A 31 -21.57 -19.23 -12.47
N SER A 32 -22.20 -20.37 -12.13
CA SER A 32 -23.30 -20.37 -11.16
C SER A 32 -22.78 -20.06 -9.74
N PRO A 33 -23.45 -19.19 -8.97
CA PRO A 33 -23.08 -18.87 -7.59
C PRO A 33 -22.91 -20.09 -6.68
N ASP A 34 -23.70 -21.16 -6.89
CA ASP A 34 -23.60 -22.40 -6.08
C ASP A 34 -22.25 -23.13 -6.21
N LYS A 35 -21.44 -22.77 -7.21
CA LYS A 35 -20.10 -23.31 -7.43
C LYS A 35 -19.00 -22.47 -6.78
N LEU A 36 -19.36 -21.32 -6.23
CA LEU A 36 -18.45 -20.35 -5.64
C LEU A 36 -18.61 -20.36 -4.12
N GLU A 37 -17.51 -20.35 -3.39
CA GLU A 37 -17.53 -20.24 -1.94
C GLU A 37 -17.68 -18.79 -1.48
N LEU A 38 -18.76 -18.14 -1.90
CA LEU A 38 -19.01 -16.70 -1.66
C LEU A 38 -19.02 -16.32 -0.17
N ASN A 39 -19.31 -17.28 0.71
CA ASN A 39 -19.33 -17.08 2.16
C ASN A 39 -17.98 -17.36 2.83
N HIS A 40 -16.97 -17.81 2.08
CA HIS A 40 -15.66 -18.09 2.64
C HIS A 40 -14.98 -16.76 3.05
N PRO A 41 -14.37 -16.66 4.25
CA PRO A 41 -13.84 -15.39 4.76
C PRO A 41 -12.81 -14.72 3.84
N THR A 42 -12.06 -15.51 3.07
CA THR A 42 -11.04 -15.01 2.13
C THR A 42 -11.54 -14.81 0.71
N TYR A 43 -12.84 -14.97 0.42
CA TYR A 43 -13.35 -14.84 -0.95
C TYR A 43 -12.97 -13.48 -1.55
N HIS A 44 -13.06 -12.42 -0.75
CA HIS A 44 -12.72 -11.05 -1.14
C HIS A 44 -11.24 -10.67 -0.97
N PHE A 45 -10.42 -11.59 -0.47
CA PHE A 45 -9.04 -11.30 -0.12
C PHE A 45 -8.14 -11.45 -1.35
N ALA A 46 -7.27 -10.47 -1.55
CA ALA A 46 -6.14 -10.55 -2.47
C ALA A 46 -4.85 -10.70 -1.68
N PHE A 47 -4.09 -11.76 -1.97
CA PHE A 47 -2.72 -11.93 -1.51
C PHE A 47 -1.75 -11.80 -2.68
N ALA A 48 -0.66 -11.07 -2.47
CA ALA A 48 0.43 -10.98 -3.43
C ALA A 48 1.76 -11.21 -2.72
N ASN A 49 2.50 -12.24 -3.15
CA ASN A 49 3.85 -12.46 -2.66
C ASN A 49 4.77 -11.36 -3.18
N ILE A 50 5.39 -10.62 -2.27
CA ILE A 50 6.30 -9.49 -2.60
C ILE A 50 7.75 -9.76 -2.20
N PHE A 51 7.99 -10.81 -1.42
CA PHE A 51 9.31 -11.30 -1.08
C PHE A 51 9.27 -12.81 -0.81
N LYS A 52 10.25 -13.53 -1.33
CA LYS A 52 10.47 -14.95 -1.04
C LYS A 52 11.96 -15.23 -0.85
N ASN A 53 12.27 -15.88 0.27
CA ASN A 53 13.62 -16.31 0.56
C ASN A 53 14.20 -17.21 -0.55
N GLY A 54 15.46 -16.97 -0.91
CA GLY A 54 16.15 -17.71 -1.97
C GLY A 54 15.79 -17.28 -3.39
N ILE A 55 14.86 -16.33 -3.55
CA ILE A 55 14.54 -15.68 -4.83
C ILE A 55 14.91 -14.20 -4.78
N ASP A 56 14.42 -13.51 -3.76
CA ASP A 56 14.60 -12.07 -3.58
C ASP A 56 15.75 -11.76 -2.62
N GLU A 57 16.35 -10.59 -2.81
CA GLU A 57 17.39 -10.07 -1.91
C GLU A 57 16.75 -9.54 -0.61
N GLU A 58 17.20 -10.06 0.54
CA GLU A 58 16.74 -9.56 1.84
C GLU A 58 17.34 -8.17 2.12
N LYS A 59 16.47 -7.17 2.26
CA LYS A 59 16.87 -5.80 2.55
C LYS A 59 16.99 -5.55 4.05
N ILE A 60 17.90 -4.66 4.44
CA ILE A 60 18.17 -4.34 5.85
C ILE A 60 16.93 -3.86 6.63
N HIS A 61 16.04 -3.09 5.98
CA HIS A 61 14.80 -2.61 6.60
C HIS A 61 13.74 -3.71 6.74
N PHE A 62 13.74 -4.74 5.88
CA PHE A 62 12.90 -5.92 6.07
C PHE A 62 13.34 -6.69 7.31
N ARG A 63 14.65 -6.90 7.47
CA ARG A 63 15.22 -7.54 8.65
C ARG A 63 14.98 -6.74 9.92
N SER A 64 15.03 -5.41 9.83
CA SER A 64 14.71 -4.52 10.95
C SER A 64 13.25 -4.67 11.39
N LEU A 65 12.31 -4.72 10.42
CA LEU A 65 10.90 -4.98 10.70
C LEU A 65 10.67 -6.37 11.30
N ALA A 66 11.33 -7.41 10.79
CA ALA A 66 11.23 -8.77 11.33
C ALA A 66 11.68 -8.86 12.79
N ASN A 67 12.80 -8.22 13.14
CA ASN A 67 13.28 -8.19 14.53
C ASN A 67 12.34 -7.37 15.44
N TYR A 68 11.86 -6.22 14.96
CA TYR A 68 10.88 -5.41 15.69
C TYR A 68 9.57 -6.19 15.94
N ALA A 69 9.10 -6.96 14.94
CA ALA A 69 7.90 -7.79 15.07
C ALA A 69 8.06 -8.88 16.15
N LEU A 70 9.19 -9.58 16.15
CA LEU A 70 9.53 -10.58 17.19
C LEU A 70 9.63 -9.97 18.59
N GLU A 71 10.30 -8.82 18.72
CA GLU A 71 10.40 -8.13 20.00
C GLU A 71 9.00 -7.73 20.51
N SER A 72 8.15 -7.23 19.60
CA SER A 72 6.78 -6.81 19.91
C SER A 72 5.86 -7.96 20.32
N SER A 73 6.13 -9.20 19.88
CA SER A 73 5.39 -10.38 20.35
C SER A 73 5.86 -10.91 21.71
N GLY A 74 6.89 -10.28 22.30
CA GLY A 74 7.50 -10.75 23.55
C GLY A 74 8.44 -11.95 23.37
N SER A 75 8.78 -12.31 22.13
CA SER A 75 9.75 -13.37 21.86
C SER A 75 11.16 -12.89 22.18
N SER A 76 11.93 -13.72 22.90
CA SER A 76 13.36 -13.48 23.12
C SER A 76 14.25 -14.03 21.99
N GLN A 77 13.64 -14.65 20.97
CA GLN A 77 14.37 -15.22 19.84
C GLN A 77 14.72 -14.15 18.82
N LYS A 78 15.79 -14.39 18.05
CA LYS A 78 16.16 -13.53 16.93
C LYS A 78 15.65 -14.12 15.62
N SER A 79 15.29 -13.24 14.68
CA SER A 79 15.02 -13.66 13.30
C SER A 79 16.29 -14.27 12.72
N GLN A 80 16.17 -15.49 12.21
CA GLN A 80 17.23 -16.15 11.46
C GLN A 80 17.10 -15.82 9.97
N LYS A 81 15.88 -15.88 9.44
CA LYS A 81 15.57 -15.54 8.05
C LYS A 81 14.10 -15.12 7.91
N ILE A 82 13.84 -14.18 7.02
CA ILE A 82 12.48 -13.92 6.53
C ILE A 82 12.19 -14.99 5.48
N VAL A 83 11.12 -15.77 5.67
CA VAL A 83 10.74 -16.84 4.73
C VAL A 83 9.96 -16.23 3.57
N ARG A 84 8.99 -15.38 3.88
CA ARG A 84 8.01 -14.86 2.94
C ARG A 84 7.42 -13.53 3.44
N ILE A 85 7.14 -12.62 2.53
CA ILE A 85 6.32 -11.44 2.80
C ILE A 85 5.22 -11.38 1.75
N ASP A 86 3.98 -11.26 2.18
CA ASP A 86 2.82 -11.06 1.34
C ASP A 86 2.17 -9.70 1.64
N ALA A 87 1.70 -9.04 0.59
CA ALA A 87 0.75 -7.96 0.70
C ALA A 87 -0.67 -8.56 0.73
N LEU A 88 -1.45 -8.20 1.73
CA LEU A 88 -2.83 -8.63 1.90
C LEU A 88 -3.76 -7.43 1.71
N ARG A 89 -4.81 -7.62 0.92
CA ARG A 89 -5.90 -6.65 0.76
C ARG A 89 -7.24 -7.36 0.93
N ALA A 90 -7.98 -7.02 1.98
CA ALA A 90 -9.21 -7.73 2.32
C ALA A 90 -10.39 -7.45 1.35
N TYR A 91 -10.39 -6.30 0.68
CA TYR A 91 -11.36 -5.89 -0.35
C TYR A 91 -10.85 -4.63 -1.10
N HIS A 92 -11.51 -4.20 -2.18
CA HIS A 92 -11.00 -3.19 -3.13
C HIS A 92 -10.69 -1.79 -2.54
N ASN A 93 -11.22 -1.44 -1.36
CA ASN A 93 -10.94 -0.17 -0.65
C ASN A 93 -10.24 -0.40 0.69
N ALA A 94 -9.90 -1.65 1.03
CA ALA A 94 -9.15 -1.94 2.23
C ALA A 94 -7.73 -1.40 2.10
N GLN A 95 -7.19 -0.94 3.23
CA GLN A 95 -5.77 -0.69 3.35
C GLN A 95 -5.01 -2.00 3.15
N ILE A 96 -3.86 -1.92 2.48
CA ILE A 96 -2.97 -3.07 2.31
C ILE A 96 -2.23 -3.31 3.63
N GLU A 97 -2.32 -4.54 4.11
CA GLU A 97 -1.60 -5.06 5.26
C GLU A 97 -0.44 -5.95 4.80
N ILE A 98 0.53 -6.16 5.69
CA ILE A 98 1.72 -6.95 5.41
C ILE A 98 1.65 -8.21 6.26
N VAL A 99 1.77 -9.37 5.61
CA VAL A 99 1.88 -10.67 6.27
C VAL A 99 3.32 -11.13 6.14
N MET A 100 4.04 -11.23 7.25
CA MET A 100 5.47 -11.58 7.27
C MET A 100 5.68 -12.91 7.99
N LYS A 101 6.14 -13.92 7.24
CA LYS A 101 6.57 -15.21 7.79
C LYS A 101 8.08 -15.23 7.99
N LEU A 102 8.52 -15.64 9.18
CA LEU A 102 9.93 -15.75 9.53
C LEU A 102 10.22 -17.03 10.28
N GLU A 103 11.48 -17.46 10.18
CA GLU A 103 12.04 -18.56 10.97
C GLU A 103 13.04 -17.96 11.96
N THR A 104 12.97 -18.44 13.20
CA THR A 104 13.82 -17.98 14.30
C THR A 104 15.03 -18.89 14.47
N THR A 105 16.08 -18.39 15.16
CA THR A 105 17.26 -19.20 15.50
C THR A 105 16.95 -20.43 16.37
N GLY A 106 15.77 -20.47 17.00
CA GLY A 106 15.28 -21.62 17.78
C GLY A 106 14.57 -22.68 16.93
N GLY A 107 14.44 -22.47 15.62
CA GLY A 107 13.71 -23.35 14.71
C GLY A 107 12.18 -23.18 14.76
N SER A 108 11.68 -22.13 15.45
CA SER A 108 10.26 -21.80 15.49
C SER A 108 9.88 -20.88 14.32
N ASP A 109 8.74 -21.15 13.70
CA ASP A 109 8.15 -20.29 12.67
C ASP A 109 7.18 -19.30 13.31
N PHE A 110 7.25 -18.04 12.90
CA PHE A 110 6.26 -17.02 13.24
C PHE A 110 5.69 -16.42 11.97
N GLU A 111 4.42 -16.04 12.02
CA GLU A 111 3.81 -15.16 11.04
C GLU A 111 3.17 -13.97 11.75
N PHE A 112 3.34 -12.79 11.18
CA PHE A 112 2.87 -11.53 11.74
C PHE A 112 1.95 -10.83 10.76
N LEU A 113 0.82 -10.33 11.26
CA LEU A 113 0.02 -9.31 10.59
C LEU A 113 0.53 -7.94 11.00
N ILE A 114 0.93 -7.15 10.01
CA ILE A 114 1.57 -5.86 10.22
C ILE A 114 0.80 -4.79 9.47
N HIS A 115 0.35 -3.79 10.21
CA HIS A 115 -0.36 -2.64 9.68
C HIS A 115 0.57 -1.43 9.59
N ARG A 116 0.55 -0.74 8.44
CA ARG A 116 1.30 0.51 8.27
C ARG A 116 0.47 1.70 8.72
N LYS A 117 1.04 2.57 9.56
CA LYS A 117 0.38 3.80 10.01
C LYS A 117 0.65 4.95 9.03
N SER A 118 -0.39 5.72 8.72
CA SER A 118 -0.26 6.97 7.99
C SER A 118 -0.11 8.14 8.97
N HIS A 119 0.84 9.03 8.71
CA HIS A 119 1.10 10.22 9.53
C HIS A 119 0.74 11.47 8.74
N VAL A 120 -0.57 11.68 8.57
CA VAL A 120 -1.13 12.83 7.85
C VAL A 120 -1.92 13.68 8.80
N LYS A 121 -1.58 14.97 8.85
CA LYS A 121 -2.35 15.99 9.57
C LYS A 121 -2.99 16.93 8.55
N PHE A 122 -4.32 16.96 8.53
CA PHE A 122 -5.09 17.95 7.79
C PHE A 122 -5.21 19.26 8.58
N SER A 123 -5.46 20.37 7.88
CA SER A 123 -5.61 21.68 8.51
C SER A 123 -6.75 21.71 9.54
N ASP A 124 -6.47 22.24 10.73
CA ASP A 124 -7.42 22.28 11.87
C ASP A 124 -8.64 23.20 11.60
N ASN A 125 -8.57 24.06 10.59
CA ASN A 125 -9.64 24.98 10.22
C ASN A 125 -10.76 24.36 9.36
N ASN A 126 -10.69 23.05 9.07
CA ASN A 126 -11.60 22.29 8.21
C ASN A 126 -11.79 22.85 6.79
N ASN A 127 -10.95 23.79 6.35
CA ASN A 127 -11.01 24.32 4.99
C ASN A 127 -10.11 23.50 4.06
N LEU A 128 -10.53 22.27 3.79
CA LEU A 128 -9.86 21.33 2.87
C LEU A 128 -10.26 21.54 1.41
N GLU A 129 -11.11 22.53 1.14
CA GLU A 129 -11.58 22.83 -0.20
C GLU A 129 -10.73 23.90 -0.88
N VAL A 130 -10.27 23.59 -2.09
CA VAL A 130 -9.53 24.52 -2.95
C VAL A 130 -10.24 24.58 -4.30
N ASN A 131 -10.74 25.76 -4.68
CA ASN A 131 -11.40 25.99 -5.97
C ASN A 131 -12.56 25.02 -6.28
N GLY A 132 -13.33 24.61 -5.26
CA GLY A 132 -14.42 23.65 -5.44
C GLY A 132 -14.00 22.18 -5.33
N TYR A 133 -12.72 21.87 -5.15
CA TYR A 133 -12.24 20.50 -4.94
C TYR A 133 -11.95 20.26 -3.47
N LEU A 134 -12.59 19.25 -2.88
CA LEU A 134 -12.37 18.84 -1.50
C LEU A 134 -11.23 17.82 -1.44
N LEU A 135 -10.19 18.08 -0.67
CA LEU A 135 -9.13 17.11 -0.38
C LEU A 135 -9.69 16.01 0.54
N LYS A 136 -9.69 14.76 0.06
CA LYS A 136 -10.19 13.59 0.79
C LYS A 136 -9.06 12.82 1.45
N GLU A 137 -7.94 12.69 0.76
CA GLU A 137 -6.83 11.88 1.21
C GLU A 137 -5.50 12.48 0.76
N MET A 138 -4.45 12.24 1.56
CA MET A 138 -3.07 12.44 1.18
C MET A 138 -2.30 11.17 1.54
N THR A 139 -1.57 10.60 0.59
CA THR A 139 -0.78 9.37 0.81
C THR A 139 0.59 9.49 0.18
N TYR A 140 1.47 8.56 0.54
CA TYR A 140 2.79 8.46 -0.08
C TYR A 140 3.20 7.00 -0.31
N GLY A 141 4.04 6.82 -1.32
CA GLY A 141 4.71 5.55 -1.59
C GLY A 141 5.79 5.68 -2.65
N THR A 142 6.33 4.55 -3.07
CA THR A 142 7.36 4.46 -4.10
C THR A 142 6.92 3.48 -5.20
N LYS A 143 7.67 3.41 -6.31
CA LYS A 143 7.33 2.59 -7.48
C LYS A 143 5.92 2.88 -8.00
N PHE A 144 5.65 4.15 -8.29
CA PHE A 144 4.35 4.61 -8.76
C PHE A 144 4.07 4.17 -10.20
N GLU A 145 2.88 3.65 -10.43
CA GLU A 145 2.38 3.27 -11.75
C GLU A 145 1.33 4.29 -12.21
N TRP A 146 1.63 5.03 -13.26
CA TRP A 146 0.84 6.16 -13.73
C TRP A 146 -0.52 5.75 -14.29
N LYS A 147 -0.62 4.54 -14.85
CA LYS A 147 -1.87 4.10 -15.46
C LYS A 147 -2.94 3.78 -14.42
N GLU A 148 -2.56 3.13 -13.33
CA GLU A 148 -3.47 2.76 -12.25
C GLU A 148 -3.43 3.77 -11.08
N GLU A 149 -2.52 4.74 -11.13
CA GLU A 149 -2.35 5.80 -10.15
C GLU A 149 -2.06 5.31 -8.71
N ILE A 150 -1.31 4.22 -8.58
CA ILE A 150 -0.97 3.57 -7.31
C ILE A 150 0.54 3.36 -7.13
N CYS A 151 0.97 3.27 -5.86
CA CYS A 151 2.33 2.85 -5.49
C CYS A 151 2.39 1.33 -5.34
N ARG A 152 3.29 0.67 -6.07
CA ARG A 152 3.44 -0.80 -6.05
C ARG A 152 4.39 -1.32 -4.97
N GLU A 153 5.10 -0.44 -4.26
CA GLU A 153 5.83 -0.80 -3.05
C GLU A 153 4.87 -0.87 -1.86
N TYR A 154 4.25 -2.03 -1.67
CA TYR A 154 3.19 -2.21 -0.69
C TYR A 154 3.66 -2.16 0.77
N MET A 155 4.95 -2.43 1.05
CA MET A 155 5.46 -2.32 2.42
C MET A 155 5.58 -0.86 2.89
N GLY A 156 5.57 0.10 1.97
CA GLY A 156 5.63 1.53 2.30
C GLY A 156 7.00 2.02 2.75
N PHE A 157 8.05 1.22 2.55
CA PHE A 157 9.42 1.65 2.78
C PHE A 157 9.86 2.67 1.72
N VAL A 158 10.52 3.72 2.19
CA VAL A 158 11.18 4.73 1.37
C VAL A 158 12.67 4.64 1.65
N THR A 159 13.46 4.46 0.61
CA THR A 159 14.92 4.40 0.69
C THR A 159 15.55 5.58 -0.04
N ASP A 160 16.86 5.77 0.17
CA ASP A 160 17.67 6.72 -0.59
C ASP A 160 17.76 6.39 -2.08
N LYS A 161 17.32 5.21 -2.52
CA LYS A 161 17.29 4.84 -3.95
C LYS A 161 15.95 5.13 -4.62
N ASP A 162 14.94 5.54 -3.86
CA ASP A 162 13.58 5.66 -4.35
C ASP A 162 13.22 7.06 -4.88
N ILE A 163 12.16 7.08 -5.67
CA ILE A 163 11.37 8.29 -5.95
C ILE A 163 10.13 8.19 -5.07
N LEU A 164 10.01 9.15 -4.15
CA LEU A 164 8.83 9.32 -3.33
C LEU A 164 7.74 9.97 -4.17
N HIS A 165 6.58 9.32 -4.24
CA HIS A 165 5.39 9.90 -4.84
C HIS A 165 4.42 10.26 -3.72
N THR A 166 4.02 11.53 -3.69
CA THR A 166 2.95 12.01 -2.81
C THR A 166 1.68 12.14 -3.64
N ARG A 167 0.62 11.46 -3.25
CA ARG A 167 -0.70 11.49 -3.90
C ARG A 167 -1.67 12.30 -3.05
N LEU A 168 -2.44 13.15 -3.69
CA LEU A 168 -3.64 13.79 -3.16
C LEU A 168 -4.85 13.20 -3.86
N GLU A 169 -5.91 12.91 -3.11
CA GLU A 169 -7.20 12.52 -3.66
C GLU A 169 -8.21 13.64 -3.51
N TRP A 170 -8.78 14.08 -4.63
CA TRP A 170 -9.70 15.18 -4.71
C TRP A 170 -11.10 14.71 -5.09
N GLN A 171 -12.11 15.26 -4.42
CA GLN A 171 -13.50 15.12 -4.79
C GLN A 171 -14.03 16.47 -5.29
N ALA A 172 -14.56 16.49 -6.52
CA ALA A 172 -15.26 17.66 -7.05
C ALA A 172 -16.54 17.93 -6.26
N THR A 173 -16.75 19.18 -5.87
CA THR A 173 -18.01 19.68 -5.28
C THR A 173 -18.85 20.39 -6.34
N GLU A 174 -20.08 20.77 -5.98
CA GLU A 174 -20.97 21.58 -6.84
C GLU A 174 -20.38 22.95 -7.21
N ARG A 175 -19.36 23.43 -6.46
CA ARG A 175 -18.71 24.72 -6.67
C ARG A 175 -17.63 24.71 -7.74
N VAL A 176 -17.25 23.54 -8.26
CA VAL A 176 -16.27 23.43 -9.33
C VAL A 176 -16.77 24.19 -10.55
N LYS A 177 -16.10 25.29 -10.87
CA LYS A 177 -16.26 25.94 -12.17
C LYS A 177 -15.59 25.01 -13.18
N LYS A 178 -16.39 24.31 -14.00
CA LYS A 178 -15.89 23.40 -15.05
C LYS A 178 -14.74 24.07 -15.80
N ASN A 179 -13.53 23.55 -15.61
CA ASN A 179 -12.31 24.04 -16.26
C ASN A 179 -11.72 22.90 -17.08
N GLY A 180 -12.35 22.60 -18.22
CA GLY A 180 -12.05 21.41 -19.01
C GLY A 180 -12.28 20.11 -18.22
N ASP A 181 -11.43 19.13 -18.49
CA ASP A 181 -11.49 17.77 -17.90
C ASP A 181 -10.66 17.63 -16.61
N LYS A 182 -10.23 18.74 -15.99
CA LYS A 182 -9.38 18.68 -14.79
C LYS A 182 -10.17 18.21 -13.57
N THR A 183 -9.55 17.35 -12.76
CA THR A 183 -10.15 16.75 -11.56
C THR A 183 -9.44 17.17 -10.27
N SER A 184 -8.51 18.11 -10.34
CA SER A 184 -7.77 18.67 -9.20
C SER A 184 -7.42 20.15 -9.38
N PRO A 185 -7.17 20.91 -8.30
CA PRO A 185 -6.71 22.31 -8.34
C PRO A 185 -5.18 22.41 -8.57
N GLU A 186 -4.65 23.62 -8.70
CA GLU A 186 -3.19 23.86 -8.62
C GLU A 186 -2.74 23.85 -7.16
N MET A 187 -1.63 23.19 -6.85
CA MET A 187 -1.13 23.00 -5.49
C MET A 187 0.38 23.24 -5.40
N ILE A 188 0.85 23.66 -4.22
CA ILE A 188 2.27 23.78 -3.91
C ILE A 188 2.66 22.67 -2.94
N PHE A 189 3.69 21.91 -3.27
CA PHE A 189 4.30 20.91 -2.41
C PHE A 189 5.61 21.47 -1.85
N LYS A 190 5.85 21.24 -0.57
CA LYS A 190 7.07 21.68 0.13
C LYS A 190 7.64 20.49 0.91
N TYR A 191 8.80 20.03 0.48
CA TYR A 191 9.56 18.99 1.18
C TYR A 191 10.47 19.63 2.19
N ARG A 192 10.46 19.12 3.42
CA ARG A 192 11.33 19.60 4.49
C ARG A 192 11.87 18.46 5.35
N LYS A 193 13.04 18.71 5.91
CA LYS A 193 13.65 17.94 7.00
C LYS A 193 13.52 18.79 8.26
N GLU A 194 12.72 18.34 9.21
CA GLU A 194 12.28 19.20 10.33
C GLU A 194 11.78 20.55 9.79
N ASP A 195 12.34 21.69 10.22
CA ASP A 195 11.96 23.02 9.73
C ASP A 195 12.71 23.46 8.46
N LYS A 196 13.74 22.71 8.04
CA LYS A 196 14.57 23.06 6.88
C LYS A 196 13.88 22.66 5.58
N ILE A 197 13.55 23.65 4.76
CA ILE A 197 13.03 23.46 3.41
C ILE A 197 14.11 22.83 2.52
N LEU A 198 13.76 21.71 1.89
CA LEU A 198 14.61 21.01 0.93
C LEU A 198 14.22 21.35 -0.51
N GLU A 199 12.92 21.40 -0.78
CA GLU A 199 12.39 21.66 -2.12
C GLU A 199 10.97 22.22 -2.06
N LYS A 200 10.61 22.99 -3.09
CA LYS A 200 9.27 23.51 -3.31
C LYS A 200 8.89 23.31 -4.76
N THR A 201 7.75 22.67 -5.01
CA THR A 201 7.24 22.35 -6.34
C THR A 201 5.85 22.94 -6.52
N SER A 202 5.53 23.50 -7.70
CA SER A 202 4.16 23.85 -8.08
C SER A 202 3.60 22.76 -8.99
N VAL A 203 2.53 22.12 -8.56
CA VAL A 203 1.86 21.03 -9.28
C VAL A 203 0.60 21.59 -9.93
N LYS A 204 0.55 21.46 -11.26
CA LYS A 204 -0.59 21.93 -12.05
C LYS A 204 -1.83 21.05 -11.85
N PRO A 205 -3.03 21.56 -12.17
CA PRO A 205 -4.24 20.75 -12.27
C PRO A 205 -4.03 19.51 -13.15
N TYR A 206 -4.43 18.36 -12.63
CA TYR A 206 -4.32 17.05 -13.27
C TYR A 206 -5.70 16.55 -13.72
N ASP A 207 -5.71 15.73 -14.76
CA ASP A 207 -6.90 15.02 -15.27
C ASP A 207 -6.71 13.54 -14.91
N SER A 208 -7.36 13.15 -13.82
CA SER A 208 -7.34 11.79 -13.28
C SER A 208 -8.77 11.24 -13.23
N VAL A 209 -8.91 9.98 -13.65
CA VAL A 209 -10.14 9.20 -13.52
C VAL A 209 -10.43 8.85 -12.05
N PHE A 210 -9.40 8.83 -11.19
CA PHE A 210 -9.46 8.48 -9.77
C PHE A 210 -9.38 9.70 -8.84
N GLY A 211 -9.50 10.93 -9.36
CA GLY A 211 -9.36 12.16 -8.58
C GLY A 211 -7.94 12.41 -8.04
N GLY A 212 -6.94 11.72 -8.56
CA GLY A 212 -5.55 11.81 -8.13
C GLY A 212 -4.83 13.09 -8.59
N GLN A 213 -3.91 13.58 -7.76
CA GLN A 213 -2.89 14.56 -8.12
C GLN A 213 -1.58 14.21 -7.42
N PHE A 214 -0.45 14.35 -8.12
CA PHE A 214 0.81 13.76 -7.67
C PHE A 214 1.97 14.74 -7.77
N ASP A 215 2.88 14.63 -6.81
CA ASP A 215 4.24 15.14 -6.94
C ASP A 215 5.26 14.01 -6.76
N SER A 216 6.43 14.16 -7.37
CA SER A 216 7.50 13.15 -7.38
C SER A 216 8.81 13.74 -6.90
N TRP A 217 9.37 13.18 -5.84
CA TRP A 217 10.58 13.66 -5.20
C TRP A 217 11.65 12.58 -5.15
N ASN A 218 12.76 12.81 -5.86
CA ASN A 218 13.86 11.84 -5.90
C ASN A 218 14.67 11.90 -4.60
N VAL A 219 14.51 10.89 -3.74
CA VAL A 219 15.05 10.89 -2.38
C VAL A 219 16.57 10.95 -2.41
N GLY A 220 17.24 10.05 -3.14
CA GLY A 220 18.70 9.97 -3.18
C GLY A 220 19.41 11.18 -3.77
N LYS A 221 18.82 11.82 -4.78
CA LYS A 221 19.39 13.05 -5.34
C LYS A 221 19.31 14.24 -4.38
N LYS A 222 18.34 14.21 -3.46
CA LYS A 222 17.98 15.35 -2.61
C LYS A 222 18.50 15.19 -1.18
N LEU A 223 18.65 13.94 -0.76
CA LEU A 223 19.16 13.54 0.54
C LEU A 223 20.45 12.73 0.35
N SER A 224 21.59 13.42 0.26
CA SER A 224 22.89 12.73 0.28
C SER A 224 23.30 12.43 1.72
N ASN A 225 23.71 11.20 1.98
CA ASN A 225 24.29 10.74 3.25
C ASN A 225 23.40 11.03 4.48
N ILE A 226 22.18 10.49 4.50
CA ILE A 226 21.35 10.51 5.71
C ILE A 226 21.98 9.57 6.74
N THR A 227 22.71 10.15 7.70
CA THR A 227 23.32 9.42 8.83
C THR A 227 22.59 9.70 10.14
N THR A 228 21.47 10.42 10.10
CA THR A 228 20.76 10.92 11.29
C THR A 228 19.31 10.46 11.30
N CYS A 229 18.76 10.33 12.51
CA CYS A 229 17.34 10.02 12.72
C CYS A 229 16.49 11.27 12.49
N ASP A 230 16.20 11.58 11.23
CA ASP A 230 15.49 12.78 10.83
C ASP A 230 14.03 12.50 10.48
N SER A 231 13.15 13.45 10.83
CA SER A 231 11.79 13.45 10.31
C SER A 231 11.70 14.23 9.01
N PHE A 232 11.15 13.58 7.98
CA PHE A 232 10.84 14.19 6.70
C PHE A 232 9.36 14.46 6.58
N PHE A 233 9.04 15.59 5.96
CA PHE A 233 7.67 16.04 5.80
C PHE A 233 7.41 16.56 4.38
N VAL A 234 6.16 16.40 3.96
CA VAL A 234 5.58 17.05 2.78
C VAL A 234 4.43 17.92 3.26
N ASP A 235 4.57 19.23 3.13
CA ASP A 235 3.47 20.16 3.35
C ASP A 235 2.85 20.56 2.02
N VAL A 236 1.52 20.60 1.97
CA VAL A 236 0.74 20.95 0.78
C VAL A 236 0.02 22.26 1.02
N PHE A 237 0.13 23.20 0.09
CA PHE A 237 -0.45 24.54 0.20
C PHE A 237 -1.31 24.89 -1.01
N ASN A 238 -2.38 25.64 -0.76
CA ASN A 238 -3.07 26.39 -1.79
C ASN A 238 -2.18 27.56 -2.25
N PRO A 239 -1.87 27.72 -3.54
CA PRO A 239 -1.08 28.85 -4.05
C PRO A 239 -1.64 30.23 -3.66
N SER A 240 -2.96 30.34 -3.49
CA SER A 240 -3.65 31.58 -3.11
C SER A 240 -3.62 31.86 -1.60
N ALA A 241 -3.22 30.88 -0.78
CA ALA A 241 -3.14 30.99 0.67
C ALA A 241 -1.89 30.25 1.20
N PRO A 242 -0.67 30.72 0.85
CA PRO A 242 0.58 30.00 1.12
C PRO A 242 1.00 30.01 2.60
N GLU A 243 0.36 30.81 3.44
CA GLU A 243 0.71 30.96 4.87
C GLU A 243 0.24 29.79 5.74
N SER A 244 -0.69 28.97 5.25
CA SER A 244 -1.26 27.83 5.99
C SER A 244 -1.23 26.56 5.16
N SER A 245 -0.62 25.49 5.68
CA SER A 245 -0.69 24.19 5.03
C SER A 245 -2.10 23.62 5.09
N LEU A 246 -2.51 23.03 3.97
CA LEU A 246 -3.76 22.29 3.83
C LEU A 246 -3.64 20.91 4.48
N ALA A 247 -2.48 20.26 4.26
CA ALA A 247 -2.13 18.99 4.83
C ALA A 247 -0.61 18.91 5.01
N THR A 248 -0.19 18.17 6.03
CA THR A 248 1.20 17.81 6.29
C THR A 248 1.29 16.31 6.43
N LEU A 249 2.15 15.69 5.63
CA LEU A 249 2.44 14.27 5.68
C LEU A 249 3.86 14.06 6.20
N ARG A 250 4.05 13.13 7.13
CA ARG A 250 5.36 12.71 7.62
C ARG A 250 5.70 11.32 7.05
N PHE A 251 6.97 11.12 6.70
CA PHE A 251 7.46 9.84 6.21
C PHE A 251 8.88 9.54 6.72
N PRO A 252 9.21 8.27 7.00
CA PRO A 252 10.56 7.84 7.34
C PRO A 252 11.37 7.52 6.08
N VAL A 253 12.70 7.61 6.18
CA VAL A 253 13.62 7.12 5.13
C VAL A 253 14.56 6.09 5.75
N TYR A 254 14.61 4.89 5.17
CA TYR A 254 15.40 3.76 5.63
C TYR A 254 16.63 3.57 4.75
N THR A 255 17.82 3.65 5.34
CA THR A 255 19.09 3.49 4.65
C THR A 255 20.01 2.56 5.43
N GLU A 256 21.09 2.11 4.81
CA GLU A 256 22.12 1.34 5.52
C GLU A 256 22.89 2.21 6.53
N GLN A 257 22.81 3.54 6.41
CA GLN A 257 23.54 4.49 7.25
C GLN A 257 22.75 4.94 8.49
N ASN A 258 21.46 4.61 8.59
CA ASN A 258 20.60 5.01 9.71
C ASN A 258 19.87 3.82 10.37
N VAL A 259 20.48 2.63 10.33
CA VAL A 259 19.92 1.39 10.89
C VAL A 259 19.56 1.53 12.38
N GLU A 260 20.34 2.31 13.13
CA GLU A 260 20.06 2.65 14.53
C GLU A 260 18.69 3.34 14.74
N CYS A 261 18.20 4.07 13.74
CA CYS A 261 16.92 4.77 13.77
C CYS A 261 15.74 3.87 13.37
N HIS A 262 16.01 2.72 12.74
CA HIS A 262 14.96 1.90 12.14
C HIS A 262 13.90 1.48 13.15
N VAL A 263 14.31 1.05 14.34
CA VAL A 263 13.37 0.57 15.37
C VAL A 263 12.41 1.69 15.80
N ASP A 264 12.91 2.91 15.95
CA ASP A 264 12.07 4.05 16.33
C ASP A 264 11.09 4.42 15.20
N TYR A 265 11.55 4.42 13.94
CA TYR A 265 10.65 4.58 12.79
C TYR A 265 9.61 3.46 12.71
N LEU A 266 10.00 2.21 12.92
CA LEU A 266 9.09 1.07 12.89
C LEU A 266 8.03 1.18 13.99
N ARG A 267 8.41 1.61 15.19
CA ARG A 267 7.46 1.85 16.30
C ARG A 267 6.42 2.92 15.96
N GLU A 268 6.82 3.96 15.23
CA GLU A 268 5.94 5.06 14.85
C GLU A 268 5.07 4.73 13.62
N PHE A 269 5.63 4.06 12.61
CA PHE A 269 5.01 3.87 11.30
C PHE A 269 4.42 2.49 11.08
N PHE A 270 4.61 1.53 12.00
CA PHE A 270 4.09 0.17 11.88
C PHE A 270 3.47 -0.32 13.19
N GLU A 271 2.40 -1.08 13.07
CA GLU A 271 1.74 -1.80 14.15
C GLU A 271 1.84 -3.29 13.90
N ILE A 272 2.26 -4.05 14.92
CA ILE A 272 2.12 -5.50 14.90
C ILE A 272 0.72 -5.80 15.44
N VAL A 273 -0.20 -6.15 14.55
CA VAL A 273 -1.63 -6.29 14.85
C VAL A 273 -1.92 -7.62 15.53
N ASP A 274 -1.35 -8.69 14.97
CA ASP A 274 -1.56 -10.06 15.42
C ASP A 274 -0.36 -10.92 15.01
N PHE A 275 -0.20 -12.08 15.64
CA PHE A 275 0.80 -13.06 15.26
C PHE A 275 0.38 -14.49 15.60
N CYS A 276 1.02 -15.46 14.96
CA CYS A 276 0.91 -16.88 15.26
C CYS A 276 2.31 -17.52 15.21
N SER A 277 2.52 -18.59 15.98
CA SER A 277 3.85 -19.20 16.19
C SER A 277 3.91 -20.70 15.89
N SER A 278 2.93 -21.22 15.15
CA SER A 278 2.86 -22.61 14.68
C SER A 278 1.90 -22.69 13.51
N GLU A 279 2.08 -23.69 12.64
CA GLU A 279 1.21 -23.89 11.47
C GLU A 279 -0.27 -24.02 11.86
N ASP A 280 -0.60 -24.86 12.85
CA ASP A 280 -1.97 -25.02 13.34
C ASP A 280 -2.57 -23.69 13.82
N ALA A 281 -1.82 -22.93 14.62
CA ALA A 281 -2.28 -21.62 15.10
C ALA A 281 -2.46 -20.60 13.98
N CYS A 282 -1.65 -20.69 12.92
CA CYS A 282 -1.76 -19.79 11.76
C CYS A 282 -2.93 -20.17 10.85
N GLN A 283 -3.26 -21.47 10.74
CA GLN A 283 -4.45 -21.94 10.00
C GLN A 283 -5.78 -21.45 10.60
N GLU A 284 -5.79 -21.02 11.86
CA GLU A 284 -6.97 -20.41 12.50
C GLU A 284 -7.09 -18.90 12.24
N LYS A 285 -6.08 -18.27 11.65
CA LYS A 285 -6.02 -16.81 11.43
C LYS A 285 -6.36 -16.47 9.98
N VAL A 286 -7.52 -15.88 9.73
CA VAL A 286 -8.00 -15.54 8.36
C VAL A 286 -7.01 -14.71 7.53
N TRP A 287 -6.14 -13.93 8.18
CA TRP A 287 -5.12 -13.11 7.53
C TRP A 287 -3.83 -13.88 7.18
N SER A 288 -3.63 -15.09 7.71
CA SER A 288 -2.42 -15.90 7.53
C SER A 288 -2.29 -16.41 6.10
N SER A 289 -1.06 -16.53 5.61
CA SER A 289 -0.79 -17.20 4.32
C SER A 289 -1.03 -18.72 4.35
N THR A 290 -1.26 -19.28 5.54
CA THR A 290 -1.59 -20.70 5.75
C THR A 290 -3.07 -20.96 5.96
N TYR A 291 -3.88 -19.92 6.16
CA TYR A 291 -5.32 -20.06 6.20
C TYR A 291 -5.84 -20.55 4.85
N PRO A 292 -6.81 -21.49 4.81
CA PRO A 292 -7.33 -22.01 3.54
C PRO A 292 -7.81 -20.88 2.62
N ASP A 293 -7.47 -20.92 1.34
CA ASP A 293 -8.01 -20.00 0.34
C ASP A 293 -8.55 -20.77 -0.88
N PRO A 294 -9.75 -21.36 -0.77
CA PRO A 294 -10.28 -22.32 -1.75
C PRO A 294 -10.33 -21.78 -3.18
N LYS A 295 -10.54 -20.47 -3.37
CA LYS A 295 -10.59 -19.83 -4.69
C LYS A 295 -9.26 -19.86 -5.45
N SER A 296 -8.14 -20.05 -4.75
CA SER A 296 -6.80 -20.13 -5.35
C SER A 296 -6.12 -21.49 -5.15
N ASP A 297 -6.76 -22.40 -4.41
CA ASP A 297 -6.25 -23.75 -4.17
C ASP A 297 -6.71 -24.75 -5.25
N ILE A 298 -5.73 -25.32 -5.93
CA ILE A 298 -5.93 -26.31 -7.00
C ILE A 298 -6.42 -27.65 -6.44
N LEU A 299 -6.05 -28.03 -5.22
CA LEU A 299 -6.44 -29.31 -4.64
C LEU A 299 -7.90 -29.31 -4.18
N VAL A 300 -8.37 -28.17 -3.66
CA VAL A 300 -9.75 -27.98 -3.21
C VAL A 300 -10.67 -27.63 -4.39
N GLY A 301 -10.20 -26.84 -5.36
CA GLY A 301 -10.98 -26.38 -6.51
C GLY A 301 -11.25 -27.43 -7.60
N TYR A 302 -10.79 -28.68 -7.43
CA TYR A 302 -11.00 -29.75 -8.41
C TYR A 302 -12.38 -30.40 -8.28
N ASP A 303 -13.21 -30.25 -9.31
CA ASP A 303 -14.48 -30.98 -9.47
C ASP A 303 -14.23 -32.29 -10.21
N SER A 304 -14.36 -33.42 -9.51
CA SER A 304 -14.16 -34.75 -10.07
C SER A 304 -15.23 -35.17 -11.08
N ASP A 305 -16.46 -34.66 -10.94
CA ASP A 305 -17.60 -35.02 -11.78
C ASP A 305 -17.50 -34.35 -13.14
N THR A 306 -17.11 -33.07 -13.15
CA THR A 306 -16.85 -32.33 -14.39
C THR A 306 -15.41 -32.47 -14.89
N LYS A 307 -14.52 -33.04 -14.08
CA LYS A 307 -13.06 -33.15 -14.33
C LYS A 307 -12.42 -31.79 -14.62
N THR A 308 -12.85 -30.76 -13.91
CA THR A 308 -12.35 -29.39 -14.10
C THR A 308 -11.78 -28.84 -12.81
N LEU A 309 -10.60 -28.21 -12.92
CA LEU A 309 -10.18 -27.18 -11.98
C LEU A 309 -10.90 -25.90 -12.38
N ARG A 310 -11.51 -25.24 -11.42
CA ARG A 310 -12.21 -23.97 -11.62
C ARG A 310 -11.19 -22.84 -11.50
#